data_AF-A0A2U1PZU1-F1
#
_entry.id   AF-A0A2U1PZU1-F1
#
_cell.length_a   1.000
_cell.length_b   1.000
_cell.length_c   1.000
_cell.angle_alpha   90.00
_cell.angle_beta   90.00
_cell.angle_gamma   90.00
#
_symmetry.space_group_name_H-M   'P 1'
#
loop_
_entity.id
_entity.type
_entity.pdbx_description
1 polymer ?
#
loop_
_entity_poly.entity_id
_entity_poly.type
_entity_poly.pdbx_seq_one_letter_code
_entity_poly.pdbx_strand_id
1 'polypeptide(L)'
;MNRGYFADMAELKQHGGKIATANKVIIPAMAAVKFPQLEVNYSNGKSFKLPITSYGTDTESVKADIPKATMMCLSFRAASQEMTDSWSVPFVEAFSGSKKVQLYEISFIESWLLSMTPIRKLLLRVLKKSKPQENGVLQRQIGYAFGDHYYFRKELKILNLLTGYIFLVDKFGRIRWQGFGLATPDEVSSLLSCTSLLLEEE
;
A
#
# COMPACT_ATOMS: atom_id res chain seq x y z
N MET A 1 -15.09 6.71 -13.55
CA MET A 1 -15.87 6.78 -12.30
C MET A 1 -15.76 8.18 -11.74
N ASN A 2 -16.83 8.98 -11.82
CA ASN A 2 -16.89 10.32 -11.20
C ASN A 2 -17.77 10.24 -9.95
N ARG A 3 -17.22 9.67 -8.88
CA ARG A 3 -17.82 9.68 -7.55
C ARG A 3 -17.36 10.96 -6.83
N GLY A 4 -18.30 11.74 -6.31
CA GLY A 4 -18.00 13.01 -5.65
C GLY A 4 -17.66 12.85 -4.17
N TYR A 5 -16.95 13.82 -3.61
CA TYR A 5 -16.53 13.84 -2.20
C TYR A 5 -17.68 13.62 -1.20
N PHE A 6 -18.87 14.18 -1.45
CA PHE A 6 -20.03 14.00 -0.57
C PHE A 6 -20.56 12.56 -0.57
N ALA A 7 -20.49 11.86 -1.70
CA ALA A 7 -20.86 10.45 -1.78
C ALA A 7 -19.87 9.58 -0.98
N ASP A 8 -18.58 9.89 -1.08
CA ASP A 8 -17.53 9.23 -0.27
C ASP A 8 -17.75 9.44 1.22
N MET A 9 -18.08 10.67 1.64
CA MET A 9 -18.40 10.97 3.05
C MET A 9 -19.67 10.25 3.53
N ALA A 10 -20.71 10.18 2.70
CA ALA A 10 -21.95 9.49 3.07
C ALA A 10 -21.72 7.99 3.29
N GLU A 11 -21.00 7.33 2.38
CA GLU A 11 -20.64 5.92 2.52
C GLU A 11 -19.68 5.68 3.69
N LEU A 12 -18.71 6.58 3.91
CA LEU A 12 -17.81 6.51 5.06
C LEU A 12 -18.59 6.56 6.38
N LYS A 13 -19.56 7.47 6.50
CA LYS A 13 -20.43 7.56 7.68
C LYS A 13 -21.31 6.33 7.86
N GLN A 14 -21.79 5.75 6.78
CA GLN A 14 -22.68 4.60 6.82
C GLN A 14 -21.95 3.30 7.16
N HIS A 15 -20.75 3.09 6.64
CA HIS A 15 -20.03 1.81 6.74
C HIS A 15 -18.66 1.92 7.44
N GLY A 16 -18.32 3.06 8.03
CA GLY A 16 -17.03 3.27 8.71
C GLY A 16 -15.80 3.10 7.79
N GLY A 17 -15.99 3.28 6.49
CA GLY A 17 -14.94 3.05 5.47
C GLY A 17 -14.79 1.59 5.05
N LYS A 18 -15.63 0.68 5.54
CA LYS A 18 -15.72 -0.68 5.00
C LYS A 18 -16.50 -0.66 3.70
N ILE A 19 -15.77 -0.79 2.58
CA ILE A 19 -16.37 -0.96 1.25
C ILE A 19 -16.61 -2.42 0.88
N ALA A 20 -15.89 -3.36 1.53
CA ALA A 20 -16.07 -4.80 1.44
C ALA A 20 -15.37 -5.50 2.62
N THR A 21 -15.70 -6.76 2.86
CA THR A 21 -14.96 -7.62 3.79
C THR A 21 -13.59 -7.99 3.19
N ALA A 22 -12.55 -8.00 4.02
CA ALA A 22 -11.24 -8.49 3.58
C ALA A 22 -11.26 -9.98 3.20
N ASN A 23 -10.28 -10.43 2.42
CA ASN A 23 -10.15 -11.85 2.12
C ASN A 23 -9.91 -12.67 3.40
N LYS A 24 -10.61 -13.80 3.53
CA LYS A 24 -10.35 -14.74 4.65
C LYS A 24 -9.17 -15.67 4.38
N VAL A 25 -8.93 -15.96 3.10
CA VAL A 25 -7.90 -16.89 2.63
C VAL A 25 -7.11 -16.26 1.49
N ILE A 26 -5.91 -16.77 1.27
CA ILE A 26 -5.03 -16.30 0.21
C ILE A 26 -5.65 -16.57 -1.16
N ILE A 27 -5.57 -15.58 -2.07
CA ILE A 27 -5.99 -15.74 -3.45
C ILE A 27 -4.99 -16.67 -4.15
N PRO A 28 -5.43 -17.76 -4.80
CA PRO A 28 -4.54 -18.65 -5.54
C PRO A 28 -3.77 -17.90 -6.62
N ALA A 29 -2.49 -18.24 -6.78
CA ALA A 29 -1.58 -17.62 -7.76
C ALA A 29 -2.15 -17.55 -9.20
N MET A 30 -2.93 -18.55 -9.61
CA MET A 30 -3.57 -18.62 -10.93
C MET A 30 -4.75 -17.67 -11.12
N ALA A 31 -5.40 -17.24 -10.03
CA ALA A 31 -6.51 -16.29 -10.02
C ALA A 31 -6.07 -14.87 -9.62
N ALA A 32 -4.83 -14.72 -9.17
CA ALA A 32 -4.28 -13.46 -8.68
C ALA A 32 -4.00 -12.50 -9.85
N VAL A 33 -4.46 -11.26 -9.69
CA VAL A 33 -4.20 -10.17 -10.64
C VAL A 33 -2.90 -9.45 -10.31
N LYS A 34 -2.24 -8.86 -11.30
CA LYS A 34 -1.03 -8.05 -11.07
C LYS A 34 -1.40 -6.72 -10.42
N PHE A 35 -0.58 -6.28 -9.47
CA PHE A 35 -0.65 -4.92 -8.94
C PHE A 35 -0.20 -3.96 -10.07
N PRO A 36 -1.00 -2.93 -10.42
CA PRO A 36 -0.67 -2.01 -11.49
C PRO A 36 0.62 -1.24 -11.20
N GLN A 37 1.40 -0.92 -12.24
CA GLN A 37 2.62 -0.16 -12.04
C GLN A 37 2.31 1.23 -11.49
N LEU A 38 3.06 1.64 -10.48
CA LEU A 38 2.90 2.93 -9.82
C LEU A 38 4.25 3.61 -9.61
N GLU A 39 4.39 4.85 -10.10
CA GLU A 39 5.56 5.67 -9.79
C GLU A 39 5.37 6.32 -8.42
N VAL A 40 6.34 6.10 -7.54
CA VAL A 40 6.30 6.55 -6.15
C VAL A 40 7.56 7.34 -5.83
N ASN A 41 7.41 8.34 -4.98
CA ASN A 41 8.48 9.23 -4.56
C ASN A 41 8.75 9.10 -3.08
N TYR A 42 10.02 9.01 -2.71
CA TYR A 42 10.44 9.23 -1.35
C TYR A 42 10.45 10.72 -1.01
N SER A 43 10.42 11.03 0.30
CA SER A 43 10.53 12.40 0.82
C SER A 43 11.84 13.11 0.44
N ASN A 44 12.88 12.35 0.08
CA ASN A 44 14.15 12.88 -0.42
C ASN A 44 14.12 13.26 -1.92
N GLY A 45 13.01 13.01 -2.62
CA GLY A 45 12.82 13.31 -4.03
C GLY A 45 13.27 12.21 -4.99
N LYS A 46 13.85 11.10 -4.51
CA LYS A 46 14.13 9.91 -5.33
C LYS A 46 12.81 9.22 -5.68
N SER A 47 12.64 8.85 -6.95
CA SER A 47 11.50 8.06 -7.41
C SER A 47 11.89 6.59 -7.62
N PHE A 48 10.89 5.72 -7.58
CA PHE A 48 10.97 4.30 -7.88
C PHE A 48 9.61 3.81 -8.39
N LYS A 49 9.57 2.61 -8.97
CA LYS A 49 8.34 1.99 -9.45
C LYS A 49 7.95 0.81 -8.56
N LEU A 50 6.66 0.71 -8.25
CA LEU A 50 6.04 -0.43 -7.61
C LEU A 50 5.19 -1.22 -8.63
N PRO A 51 4.94 -2.53 -8.40
CA PRO A 51 5.58 -3.34 -7.36
C PRO A 51 7.05 -3.63 -7.69
N ILE A 52 7.90 -3.81 -6.66
CA ILE A 52 9.26 -4.33 -6.86
C ILE A 52 9.12 -5.83 -7.06
N THR A 53 9.54 -6.33 -8.23
CA THR A 53 9.34 -7.74 -8.62
C THR A 53 10.65 -8.38 -9.07
N SER A 54 10.67 -9.72 -9.07
CA SER A 54 11.81 -10.52 -9.51
C SER A 54 12.19 -10.44 -10.99
N TYR A 55 11.33 -9.89 -11.84
CA TYR A 55 11.51 -9.93 -13.30
C TYR A 55 12.06 -8.63 -13.90
N GLY A 56 12.48 -7.65 -13.07
CA GLY A 56 12.88 -6.31 -13.53
C GLY A 56 14.34 -5.92 -13.28
N THR A 57 15.17 -6.81 -12.73
CA THR A 57 16.58 -6.53 -12.45
C THR A 57 17.45 -7.49 -13.25
N ASP A 58 18.11 -6.98 -14.30
CA ASP A 58 19.01 -7.72 -15.21
C ASP A 58 20.32 -8.22 -14.54
N THR A 59 20.38 -8.25 -13.21
CA THR A 59 21.54 -8.69 -12.44
C THR A 59 21.15 -9.86 -11.54
N GLU A 60 21.73 -11.03 -11.83
CA GLU A 60 21.49 -12.30 -11.13
C GLU A 60 21.77 -12.25 -9.62
N SER A 61 22.50 -11.23 -9.14
CA SER A 61 22.83 -11.00 -7.74
C SER A 61 21.68 -10.42 -6.88
N VAL A 62 20.58 -9.92 -7.48
CA VAL A 62 19.46 -9.31 -6.73
C VAL A 62 18.38 -10.33 -6.33
N LYS A 63 18.42 -11.57 -6.87
CA LYS A 63 17.37 -12.60 -6.63
C LYS A 63 17.20 -12.98 -5.15
N ALA A 64 18.21 -12.80 -4.30
CA ALA A 64 18.16 -13.17 -2.88
C ALA A 64 17.51 -12.10 -1.97
N ASP A 65 17.42 -10.85 -2.41
CA ASP A 65 16.97 -9.70 -1.60
C ASP A 65 15.54 -9.25 -1.90
N ILE A 66 14.82 -10.00 -2.74
CA ILE A 66 13.45 -9.64 -3.12
C ILE A 66 12.49 -10.09 -2.02
N PRO A 67 11.64 -9.19 -1.49
CA PRO A 67 10.66 -9.56 -0.49
C PRO A 67 9.73 -10.64 -1.06
N LYS A 68 9.49 -11.68 -0.27
CA LYS A 68 8.51 -12.72 -0.59
C LYS A 68 7.09 -12.18 -0.50
N ALA A 69 6.85 -11.28 0.45
CA ALA A 69 5.56 -10.65 0.67
C ALA A 69 5.75 -9.14 0.91
N THR A 70 4.89 -8.34 0.29
CA THR A 70 4.89 -6.89 0.44
C THR A 70 3.48 -6.43 0.77
N MET A 71 3.28 -5.79 1.92
CA MET A 71 2.04 -5.12 2.25
C MET A 71 2.06 -3.70 1.67
N MET A 72 1.04 -3.37 0.89
CA MET A 72 0.79 -2.05 0.31
C MET A 72 -0.40 -1.42 1.01
N CYS A 73 -0.20 -0.28 1.66
CA CYS A 73 -1.25 0.54 2.24
C CYS A 73 -1.44 1.79 1.38
N LEU A 74 -2.60 1.92 0.73
CA LEU A 74 -2.90 3.04 -0.15
C LEU A 74 -3.86 4.01 0.57
N SER A 75 -3.45 5.26 0.67
CA SER A 75 -4.22 6.34 1.26
C SER A 75 -4.34 7.51 0.30
N PHE A 76 -5.56 7.92 -0.04
CA PHE A 76 -5.81 9.06 -0.93
C PHE A 76 -6.09 10.36 -0.17
N ARG A 77 -6.38 10.24 1.13
CA ARG A 77 -6.71 11.36 2.02
C ARG A 77 -6.12 11.08 3.40
N ALA A 78 -5.78 12.12 4.14
CA ALA A 78 -5.26 11.99 5.50
C ALA A 78 -6.23 11.27 6.46
N ALA A 79 -7.53 11.31 6.18
CA ALA A 79 -8.56 10.65 6.97
C ALA A 79 -8.42 9.11 7.01
N SER A 80 -7.70 8.49 6.07
CA SER A 80 -7.46 7.04 6.07
C SER A 80 -6.20 6.63 6.84
N GLN A 81 -5.55 7.55 7.56
CA GLN A 81 -4.35 7.23 8.34
C GLN A 81 -4.67 6.25 9.48
N GLU A 82 -5.71 6.51 10.28
CA GLU A 82 -6.13 5.61 11.36
C GLU A 82 -6.50 4.22 10.84
N MET A 83 -7.13 4.16 9.65
CA MET A 83 -7.40 2.91 8.95
C MET A 83 -6.10 2.19 8.64
N THR A 84 -5.13 2.88 8.02
CA THR A 84 -3.83 2.31 7.68
C THR A 84 -3.11 1.78 8.93
N ASP A 85 -3.07 2.56 10.01
CA ASP A 85 -2.39 2.20 11.25
C ASP A 85 -3.00 0.96 11.90
N SER A 86 -4.33 0.78 11.82
CA SER A 86 -5.02 -0.42 12.32
C SER A 86 -4.56 -1.73 11.66
N TRP A 87 -3.97 -1.66 10.46
CA TRP A 87 -3.35 -2.80 9.78
C TRP A 87 -1.83 -2.83 9.91
N SER A 88 -1.17 -1.68 9.77
CA SER A 88 0.29 -1.60 9.69
C SER A 88 0.96 -1.88 11.02
N VAL A 89 0.41 -1.41 12.14
CA VAL A 89 0.96 -1.65 13.48
C VAL A 89 1.06 -3.16 13.80
N PRO A 90 -0.05 -3.95 13.78
CA PRO A 90 0.04 -5.38 14.09
C PRO A 90 0.86 -6.15 13.05
N PHE A 91 0.89 -5.71 11.79
CA PHE A 91 1.71 -6.32 10.75
C PHE A 91 3.21 -6.12 11.01
N VAL A 92 3.62 -4.90 11.37
CA VAL A 92 5.02 -4.59 11.72
C VAL A 92 5.42 -5.37 12.97
N GLU A 93 4.57 -5.44 14.00
CA GLU A 93 4.85 -6.21 15.20
C GLU A 93 5.10 -7.69 14.88
N ALA A 94 4.23 -8.31 14.09
CA ALA A 94 4.32 -9.72 13.71
C ALA A 94 5.54 -10.07 12.84
N PHE A 95 5.94 -9.17 11.93
CA PHE A 95 6.99 -9.46 10.94
C PHE A 95 8.26 -8.60 11.10
N SER A 96 8.39 -7.88 12.21
CA SER A 96 9.50 -6.95 12.50
C SER A 96 10.90 -7.56 12.29
N GLY A 97 11.08 -8.85 12.54
CA GLY A 97 12.34 -9.58 12.37
C GLY A 97 12.59 -10.16 10.97
N SER A 98 11.64 -10.07 10.04
CA SER A 98 11.74 -10.69 8.71
C SER A 98 12.28 -9.72 7.67
N LYS A 99 13.41 -10.06 7.05
CA LYS A 99 13.94 -9.35 5.86
C LYS A 99 13.18 -9.68 4.58
N LYS A 100 12.33 -10.70 4.61
CA LYS A 100 11.56 -11.18 3.45
C LYS A 100 10.19 -10.49 3.33
N VAL A 101 9.86 -9.61 4.28
CA VAL A 101 8.62 -8.85 4.29
C VAL A 101 8.93 -7.37 4.16
N GLN A 102 8.14 -6.66 3.35
CA GLN A 102 8.20 -5.21 3.25
C GLN A 102 6.82 -4.57 3.47
N LEU A 103 6.83 -3.34 3.94
CA LEU A 103 5.63 -2.51 4.11
C LEU A 103 5.84 -1.20 3.35
N TYR A 104 4.93 -0.92 2.42
CA TYR A 104 4.82 0.37 1.75
C TYR A 104 3.54 1.08 2.17
N GLU A 105 3.68 2.30 2.67
CA GLU A 105 2.57 3.23 2.84
C GLU A 105 2.64 4.30 1.77
N ILE A 106 1.60 4.36 0.94
CA ILE A 106 1.57 5.19 -0.25
C ILE A 106 0.47 6.23 -0.07
N SER A 107 0.90 7.50 0.01
CA SER A 107 0.01 8.65 0.02
C SER A 107 -0.17 9.21 -1.39
N PHE A 108 -1.40 9.17 -1.89
CA PHE A 108 -1.75 9.76 -3.18
C PHE A 108 -2.04 11.25 -3.03
N ILE A 109 -1.44 12.04 -3.91
CA ILE A 109 -1.57 13.50 -3.97
C ILE A 109 -2.11 13.85 -5.35
N GLU A 110 -3.44 13.75 -5.48
CA GLU A 110 -4.14 13.93 -6.77
C GLU A 110 -4.33 15.39 -7.19
N SER A 111 -4.00 16.35 -6.31
CA SER A 111 -4.12 17.77 -6.65
C SER A 111 -3.11 18.15 -7.74
N TRP A 112 -3.62 18.66 -8.87
CA TRP A 112 -2.80 19.12 -9.99
C TRP A 112 -1.77 20.16 -9.54
N LEU A 113 -2.19 21.10 -8.67
CA LEU A 113 -1.36 22.16 -8.13
C LEU A 113 -0.21 21.57 -7.30
N LEU A 114 -0.52 20.60 -6.44
CA LEU A 114 0.47 19.95 -5.58
C LEU A 114 1.42 19.04 -6.38
N SER A 115 1.03 18.67 -7.60
CA SER A 115 1.83 17.86 -8.51
C SER A 115 2.84 18.70 -9.32
N MET A 116 2.70 20.03 -9.35
CA MET A 116 3.68 20.91 -9.99
C MET A 116 5.05 20.75 -9.35
N THR A 117 6.10 20.60 -10.16
CA THR A 117 7.47 20.35 -9.71
C THR A 117 7.97 21.23 -8.56
N PRO A 118 7.82 22.58 -8.57
CA PRO A 118 8.27 23.41 -7.45
C PRO A 118 7.49 23.13 -6.16
N ILE A 119 6.17 22.92 -6.26
CA ILE A 119 5.29 22.66 -5.11
C ILE A 119 5.54 21.26 -4.55
N ARG A 120 5.64 20.25 -5.42
CA ARG A 120 6.02 18.87 -5.08
C ARG A 120 7.34 18.83 -4.31
N LYS A 121 8.38 19.55 -4.77
CA LYS A 121 9.66 19.63 -4.05
C LYS A 121 9.52 20.26 -2.67
N LEU A 122 8.71 21.31 -2.53
CA LEU A 122 8.45 21.95 -1.24
C LEU A 122 7.71 20.99 -0.29
N LEU A 123 6.64 20.35 -0.75
CA LEU A 123 5.87 19.37 0.02
C LEU A 123 6.76 18.23 0.53
N LEU A 124 7.56 17.63 -0.35
CA LEU A 124 8.46 16.53 0.03
C LEU A 124 9.48 16.96 1.08
N ARG A 125 9.99 18.20 1.03
CA ARG A 125 10.88 18.74 2.09
C ARG A 125 10.18 18.87 3.43
N VAL A 126 8.92 19.33 3.45
CA VAL A 126 8.13 19.44 4.70
C VAL A 126 7.89 18.05 5.28
N LEU A 127 7.45 17.11 4.44
CA LEU A 127 7.17 15.72 4.83
C LEU A 127 8.42 14.94 5.27
N LYS A 128 9.61 15.32 4.76
CA LYS A 128 10.89 14.77 5.22
C LYS A 128 11.18 15.14 6.67
N LYS A 129 10.84 16.37 7.10
CA LYS A 129 11.12 16.85 8.47
C LYS A 129 10.22 16.20 9.52
N SER A 130 9.03 15.77 9.15
CA SER A 130 8.02 15.27 10.07
C SER A 130 8.15 13.80 10.46
N LYS A 131 9.12 13.04 9.91
CA LYS A 131 9.20 11.58 10.13
C LYS A 131 10.44 11.18 10.91
N PRO A 132 10.30 10.59 12.11
CA PRO A 132 11.38 9.91 12.79
C PRO A 132 11.84 8.70 11.97
N GLN A 133 13.14 8.40 12.00
CA GLN A 133 13.71 7.20 11.40
C GLN A 133 13.26 6.00 12.26
N GLU A 134 12.40 5.13 11.72
CA GLU A 134 12.08 3.85 12.37
C GLU A 134 13.26 2.88 12.19
N ASN A 135 13.84 2.42 13.29
CA ASN A 135 15.06 1.58 13.35
C ASN A 135 14.75 0.06 13.41
N GLY A 136 13.64 -0.39 12.79
CA GLY A 136 13.27 -1.81 12.72
C GLY A 136 13.96 -2.56 11.57
N VAL A 137 14.07 -3.90 11.67
CA VAL A 137 14.56 -4.75 10.56
C VAL A 137 13.55 -4.77 9.40
N LEU A 138 12.25 -4.80 9.70
CA LEU A 138 11.20 -4.52 8.72
C LEU A 138 11.17 -3.02 8.41
N GLN A 139 11.55 -2.67 7.19
CA GLN A 139 11.60 -1.27 6.77
C GLN A 139 10.21 -0.81 6.31
N ARG A 140 9.55 0.00 7.15
CA ARG A 140 8.37 0.78 6.75
C ARG A 140 8.81 1.84 5.75
N GLN A 141 8.40 1.69 4.50
CA GLN A 141 8.74 2.59 3.42
C GLN A 141 7.56 3.50 3.11
N ILE A 142 7.76 4.81 3.22
CA ILE A 142 6.67 5.76 2.96
C ILE A 142 6.93 6.50 1.66
N GLY A 143 5.94 6.41 0.77
CA GLY A 143 5.98 6.92 -0.58
C GLY A 143 4.84 7.86 -0.91
N TYR A 144 5.07 8.71 -1.92
CA TYR A 144 4.11 9.70 -2.40
C TYR A 144 3.91 9.56 -3.91
N ALA A 145 2.65 9.36 -4.31
CA ALA A 145 2.26 9.25 -5.72
C ALA A 145 1.54 10.55 -6.13
N PHE A 146 2.12 11.31 -7.07
CA PHE A 146 1.61 12.62 -7.49
C PHE A 146 0.91 12.52 -8.85
N GLY A 147 -0.15 13.30 -9.02
CA GLY A 147 -0.89 13.40 -10.29
C GLY A 147 -2.21 12.64 -10.29
N ASP A 148 -2.84 12.56 -11.46
CA ASP A 148 -4.10 11.83 -11.62
C ASP A 148 -3.83 10.32 -11.74
N HIS A 149 -4.43 9.56 -10.84
CA HIS A 149 -4.32 8.10 -10.77
C HIS A 149 -5.59 7.39 -11.22
N TYR A 150 -6.40 8.03 -12.09
CA TYR A 150 -7.67 7.51 -12.57
C TYR A 150 -7.61 6.04 -13.05
N TYR A 151 -6.66 5.71 -13.93
CA TYR A 151 -6.55 4.34 -14.47
C TYR A 151 -6.12 3.33 -13.41
N PHE A 152 -5.14 3.70 -12.58
CA PHE A 152 -4.71 2.90 -11.43
C PHE A 152 -5.89 2.59 -10.48
N ARG A 153 -6.68 3.62 -10.15
CA ARG A 153 -7.88 3.47 -9.33
C ARG A 153 -8.92 2.57 -9.99
N LYS A 154 -9.13 2.70 -11.29
CA LYS A 154 -10.08 1.86 -12.04
C LYS A 154 -9.68 0.39 -12.02
N GLU A 155 -8.40 0.09 -12.23
CA GLU A 155 -7.87 -1.29 -12.22
C GLU A 155 -8.02 -1.95 -10.84
N LEU A 156 -7.72 -1.22 -9.76
CA LEU A 156 -7.87 -1.70 -8.38
C LEU A 156 -9.29 -1.55 -7.81
N LYS A 157 -10.25 -1.07 -8.60
CA LYS A 157 -11.64 -0.80 -8.17
C LYS A 157 -11.71 0.09 -6.92
N ILE A 158 -10.85 1.11 -6.87
CA ILE A 158 -10.82 2.11 -5.79
C ILE A 158 -11.99 3.08 -6.01
N LEU A 159 -12.99 2.98 -5.14
CA LEU A 159 -14.23 3.75 -5.24
C LEU A 159 -14.20 4.99 -4.35
N ASN A 160 -14.01 4.77 -3.05
CA ASN A 160 -14.05 5.79 -2.01
C ASN A 160 -12.64 6.26 -1.66
N LEU A 161 -12.33 7.54 -1.86
CA LEU A 161 -11.00 8.09 -1.63
C LEU A 161 -10.71 8.38 -0.14
N LEU A 162 -11.71 8.29 0.73
CA LEU A 162 -11.55 8.44 2.18
C LEU A 162 -11.24 7.11 2.86
N THR A 163 -11.35 6.00 2.13
CA THR A 163 -11.06 4.65 2.62
C THR A 163 -9.59 4.31 2.44
N GLY A 164 -8.97 3.67 3.44
CA GLY A 164 -7.66 3.04 3.31
C GLY A 164 -7.80 1.69 2.62
N TYR A 165 -6.92 1.39 1.67
CA TYR A 165 -6.90 0.13 0.92
C TYR A 165 -5.62 -0.62 1.22
N ILE A 166 -5.73 -1.89 1.58
CA ILE A 166 -4.62 -2.75 1.96
C ILE A 166 -4.53 -3.88 0.96
N PHE A 167 -3.34 -4.10 0.42
CA PHE A 167 -3.07 -5.20 -0.50
C PHE A 167 -1.83 -5.96 -0.03
N LEU A 168 -1.92 -7.29 -0.01
CA LEU A 168 -0.75 -8.15 0.12
C LEU A 168 -0.31 -8.59 -1.27
N VAL A 169 0.94 -8.32 -1.60
CA VAL A 169 1.52 -8.58 -2.91
C VAL A 169 2.65 -9.60 -2.77
N ASP A 170 2.69 -10.62 -3.63
CA ASP A 170 3.79 -11.60 -3.65
C ASP A 170 5.04 -11.10 -4.40
N LYS A 171 6.13 -11.87 -4.34
CA LYS A 171 7.39 -11.61 -5.05
C LYS A 171 7.25 -11.37 -6.57
N PHE A 172 6.14 -11.81 -7.17
CA PHE A 172 5.86 -11.65 -8.60
C PHE A 172 4.98 -10.44 -8.90
N GLY A 173 4.64 -9.64 -7.89
CA GLY A 173 3.81 -8.44 -8.05
C GLY A 173 2.33 -8.75 -8.18
N ARG A 174 1.86 -9.94 -7.76
CA ARG A 174 0.44 -10.30 -7.81
C ARG A 174 -0.24 -10.00 -6.49
N ILE A 175 -1.47 -9.52 -6.54
CA ILE A 175 -2.29 -9.27 -5.36
C ILE A 175 -2.83 -10.62 -4.87
N ARG A 176 -2.44 -10.99 -3.65
CA ARG A 176 -2.75 -12.27 -3.01
C ARG A 176 -3.75 -12.16 -1.88
N TRP A 177 -4.00 -10.95 -1.39
CA TRP A 177 -4.99 -10.65 -0.35
C TRP A 177 -5.33 -9.14 -0.40
N GLN A 178 -6.56 -8.77 -0.05
CA GLN A 178 -6.98 -7.37 0.05
C GLN A 178 -7.87 -7.13 1.27
N GLY A 179 -7.79 -5.91 1.80
CA GLY A 179 -8.58 -5.40 2.92
C GLY A 179 -8.85 -3.91 2.78
N PHE A 180 -9.83 -3.41 3.53
CA PHE A 180 -10.33 -2.05 3.37
C PHE A 180 -10.76 -1.45 4.71
N GLY A 181 -10.69 -0.13 4.85
CA GLY A 181 -11.20 0.58 6.02
C GLY A 181 -10.45 0.23 7.30
N LEU A 182 -11.10 0.37 8.47
CA LEU A 182 -10.54 -0.04 9.76
C LEU A 182 -10.43 -1.57 9.85
N ALA A 183 -9.33 -2.07 10.38
CA ALA A 183 -9.12 -3.50 10.57
C ALA A 183 -9.99 -4.05 11.71
N THR A 184 -10.58 -5.22 11.50
CA THR A 184 -11.14 -6.04 12.58
C THR A 184 -10.12 -7.09 13.04
N PRO A 185 -10.20 -7.61 14.27
CA PRO A 185 -9.27 -8.63 14.74
C PRO A 185 -9.19 -9.88 13.83
N ASP A 186 -10.33 -10.32 13.31
CA ASP A 186 -10.40 -11.46 12.38
C ASP A 186 -9.67 -11.18 11.06
N GLU A 187 -9.81 -9.96 10.53
CA GLU A 187 -9.14 -9.60 9.29
C GLU A 187 -7.63 -9.43 9.50
N VAL A 188 -7.20 -8.88 10.64
CA VAL A 188 -5.77 -8.85 11.02
C VAL A 188 -5.23 -10.28 11.09
N SER A 189 -5.93 -11.18 11.78
CA SER A 189 -5.54 -12.60 11.85
C SER A 189 -5.43 -13.24 10.46
N SER A 190 -6.38 -12.95 9.56
CA SER A 190 -6.35 -13.44 8.18
C SER A 190 -5.16 -12.88 7.38
N LEU A 191 -4.84 -11.60 7.53
CA LEU A 191 -3.70 -10.93 6.88
C LEU A 191 -2.38 -11.56 7.33
N LEU A 192 -2.19 -11.73 8.64
CA LEU A 192 -0.98 -12.32 9.21
C LEU A 192 -0.82 -13.77 8.74
N SER A 193 -1.90 -14.55 8.80
CA SER A 193 -1.89 -15.96 8.35
C SER A 193 -1.55 -16.07 6.86
N CYS A 194 -2.18 -15.26 6.00
CA CYS A 194 -1.89 -15.25 4.56
C CYS A 194 -0.47 -14.79 4.25
N THR A 195 0.08 -13.87 5.05
CA THR A 195 1.47 -13.43 4.90
C THR A 195 2.45 -14.54 5.26
N SER A 196 2.23 -15.28 6.34
CA SER A 196 3.04 -16.44 6.68
C SER A 196 3.03 -17.50 5.58
N LEU A 197 1.85 -17.79 4.98
CA LEU A 197 1.75 -18.70 3.84
C LEU A 197 2.61 -18.24 2.64
N LEU A 198 2.62 -16.94 2.32
CA LEU A 198 3.49 -16.42 1.25
C LEU A 198 4.98 -16.55 1.55
N LEU A 199 5.37 -16.52 2.82
CA LEU A 199 6.77 -16.69 3.20
C LEU A 199 7.23 -18.15 3.05
N GLU A 200 6.30 -19.09 3.20
CA GLU A 200 6.50 -20.54 3.02
C GLU A 200 6.42 -20.96 1.55
N GLU A 201 5.65 -20.26 0.70
CA GLU A 201 5.62 -20.49 -0.75
C GLU A 201 7.04 -20.37 -1.37
N GLU A 202 7.40 -21.35 -2.20
CA GLU A 202 8.73 -21.44 -2.85
C GLU A 202 8.92 -20.47 -4.01
#